data_AF-A0A3A9JGK2-F1
#
_entry.id   AF-A0A3A9JGK2-F1
#
_cell.length_a   1.000
_cell.length_b   1.000
_cell.length_c   1.000
_cell.angle_alpha   90.00
_cell.angle_beta   90.00
_cell.angle_gamma   90.00
#
_symmetry.space_group_name_H-M   'P 1'
#
loop_
_entity.id
_entity.type
_entity.pdbx_description
1 polymer ?
#
loop_
_entity_poly.entity_id
_entity_poly.type
_entity_poly.pdbx_seq_one_letter_code
_entity_poly.pdbx_strand_id
1 'polypeptide(L)'
;MRGALLVMLALPLAPALLINLIGGSGRQMVGTLLGIGGIALALRALRGGHGRHRAAILMGVGTGLLALMAAQVPALGAVIFGLMAWFGTTLLYEGVPDAEPAPPPPPPPAPDPFEVPRTRLIALAAGPERLRPAVAGLQELLAEMERQPGALPEARRFLNIQLDGLDRIVTRLRAGAEPPAALDALVADMAEGSATLRGRLRAAESEALDIQIKVLSERLRQEGFA
;
A
#
# COMPACT_ATOMS: atom_id res chain seq x y z
N MET A 1 -22.98 -11.28 -8.76
CA MET A 1 -23.87 -12.43 -8.46
C MET A 1 -23.15 -13.74 -8.10
N ARG A 2 -21.84 -13.74 -7.79
CA ARG A 2 -21.08 -14.97 -7.47
C ARG A 2 -21.22 -15.46 -6.01
N GLY A 3 -21.70 -14.60 -5.11
CA GLY A 3 -21.91 -14.95 -3.69
C GLY A 3 -23.13 -15.84 -3.44
N ALA A 4 -24.20 -15.69 -4.22
CA ALA A 4 -25.42 -16.48 -4.05
C ALA A 4 -25.22 -17.97 -4.38
N LEU A 5 -24.36 -18.28 -5.35
CA LEU A 5 -24.01 -19.66 -5.71
C LEU A 5 -23.22 -20.38 -4.59
N LEU A 6 -22.38 -19.66 -3.83
CA LEU A 6 -21.65 -20.23 -2.69
C LEU A 6 -22.58 -20.59 -1.53
N VAL A 7 -23.61 -19.77 -1.28
CA VAL A 7 -24.61 -20.02 -0.23
C VAL A 7 -25.50 -21.22 -0.58
N MET A 8 -25.90 -21.35 -1.85
CA MET A 8 -26.67 -22.52 -2.30
C MET A 8 -25.86 -23.83 -2.27
N LEU A 9 -24.57 -23.78 -2.57
CA LEU A 9 -23.69 -24.96 -2.51
C LEU A 9 -23.44 -25.43 -1.07
N ALA A 10 -23.42 -24.51 -0.10
CA ALA A 10 -23.19 -24.81 1.32
C ALA A 10 -24.47 -25.24 2.07
N LEU A 11 -25.65 -24.97 1.51
CA LEU A 11 -26.95 -25.24 2.13
C LEU A 11 -27.17 -26.70 2.58
N PRO A 12 -26.81 -27.74 1.78
CA PRO A 12 -26.98 -29.13 2.24
C PRO A 12 -26.00 -29.56 3.35
N LEU A 13 -24.93 -28.78 3.60
CA LEU A 13 -23.95 -29.06 4.66
C LEU A 13 -24.34 -28.43 6.02
N ALA A 14 -25.30 -27.49 6.03
CA ALA A 14 -25.73 -26.80 7.25
C ALA A 14 -26.33 -27.72 8.33
N PRO A 15 -27.18 -28.73 8.00
CA PRO A 15 -27.74 -29.62 9.03
C PRO A 15 -26.67 -30.50 9.70
N ALA A 16 -25.69 -30.96 8.93
CA ALA A 16 -24.60 -31.81 9.42
C ALA A 16 -23.65 -31.03 10.35
N LEU A 17 -23.41 -29.74 10.06
CA LEU A 17 -22.64 -28.85 10.93
C LEU A 17 -23.35 -28.59 12.26
N LEU A 18 -24.68 -28.41 12.24
CA LEU A 18 -25.46 -28.13 13.44
C LEU A 18 -25.54 -29.34 14.38
N ILE A 19 -25.70 -30.56 13.82
CA ILE A 19 -25.72 -31.81 14.59
C ILE A 19 -24.35 -32.10 15.23
N ASN A 20 -23.24 -31.87 14.50
CA ASN A 20 -21.89 -32.04 15.04
C ASN A 20 -21.51 -31.01 16.10
N LEU A 21 -22.07 -29.79 16.05
CA LEU A 21 -21.80 -28.74 17.03
C LEU A 21 -22.42 -29.06 18.41
N ILE A 22 -23.58 -29.73 18.43
CA ILE A 22 -24.30 -30.08 19.66
C ILE A 22 -23.68 -31.33 20.34
N GLY A 23 -23.05 -32.21 19.56
CA GLY A 23 -22.48 -33.47 20.06
C GLY A 23 -21.20 -33.35 20.89
N GLY A 24 -20.58 -32.17 20.98
CA GLY A 24 -19.45 -31.89 21.89
C GLY A 24 -18.17 -32.72 21.68
N SER A 25 -18.05 -33.45 20.57
CA SER A 25 -16.88 -34.29 20.32
C SER A 25 -15.82 -33.50 19.55
N GLY A 26 -14.75 -33.09 20.26
CA GLY A 26 -13.68 -32.27 19.68
C GLY A 26 -13.01 -32.89 18.44
N ARG A 27 -13.06 -34.22 18.29
CA ARG A 27 -12.55 -34.92 17.10
C ARG A 27 -13.38 -34.63 15.83
N GLN A 28 -14.70 -34.52 15.93
CA GLN A 28 -15.57 -34.21 14.77
C GLN A 28 -15.42 -32.76 14.29
N MET A 29 -15.22 -31.83 15.22
CA MET A 29 -14.91 -30.42 14.90
C MET A 29 -13.59 -30.27 14.13
N VAL A 30 -12.53 -30.96 14.58
CA VAL A 30 -11.24 -30.91 13.89
C VAL A 30 -11.33 -31.53 12.50
N GLY A 31 -12.06 -32.64 12.35
CA GLY A 31 -12.28 -33.29 11.06
C GLY A 31 -13.07 -32.43 10.06
N THR A 32 -14.12 -31.75 10.50
CA THR A 32 -14.92 -30.84 9.66
C THR A 32 -14.11 -29.61 9.23
N LEU A 33 -13.34 -29.01 10.15
CA LEU A 33 -12.47 -27.88 9.83
C LEU A 33 -11.35 -28.27 8.84
N LEU A 34 -10.72 -29.43 9.02
CA LEU A 34 -9.73 -29.95 8.07
C LEU A 34 -10.35 -30.25 6.70
N GLY A 35 -11.55 -30.83 6.66
CA GLY A 35 -12.26 -31.11 5.41
C GLY A 35 -12.63 -29.83 4.65
N ILE A 36 -13.23 -28.86 5.33
CA ILE A 36 -13.57 -27.55 4.74
C ILE A 36 -12.31 -26.81 4.28
N GLY A 37 -11.26 -26.82 5.11
CA GLY A 37 -9.97 -26.21 4.78
C GLY A 37 -9.32 -26.83 3.54
N GLY A 38 -9.38 -28.17 3.40
CA GLY A 38 -8.88 -28.89 2.24
C GLY A 38 -9.64 -28.53 0.95
N ILE A 39 -10.98 -28.44 1.02
CA ILE A 39 -11.81 -28.04 -0.12
C ILE A 39 -11.55 -26.56 -0.50
N ALA A 40 -11.41 -25.67 0.48
CA ALA A 40 -11.10 -24.27 0.24
C ALA A 40 -9.72 -24.08 -0.40
N LEU A 41 -8.71 -24.84 0.03
CA LEU A 41 -7.38 -24.87 -0.57
C LEU A 41 -7.40 -25.41 -2.01
N ALA A 42 -8.16 -26.49 -2.26
CA ALA A 42 -8.34 -27.03 -3.61
C ALA A 42 -8.97 -25.98 -4.56
N LEU A 43 -10.01 -25.26 -4.10
CA LEU A 43 -10.63 -24.16 -4.86
C LEU A 43 -9.66 -22.99 -5.09
N ARG A 44 -8.80 -22.67 -4.13
CA ARG A 44 -7.78 -21.64 -4.28
C ARG A 44 -6.70 -22.08 -5.29
N ALA A 45 -6.28 -23.34 -5.26
CA ALA A 45 -5.33 -23.89 -6.22
C ALA A 45 -5.89 -23.87 -7.66
N LEU A 46 -7.17 -24.23 -7.84
CA LEU A 46 -7.87 -24.13 -9.12
C LEU A 46 -7.98 -22.68 -9.60
N ARG A 47 -8.26 -21.73 -8.71
CA ARG A 47 -8.33 -20.30 -9.06
C ARG A 47 -6.98 -19.69 -9.39
N GLY A 48 -5.89 -20.23 -8.85
CA GLY A 48 -4.54 -19.74 -9.09
C GLY A 48 -3.92 -20.25 -10.40
N GLY A 49 -4.60 -21.12 -11.15
CA GLY A 49 -4.05 -21.72 -12.38
C GLY A 49 -2.89 -22.70 -12.15
N HIS A 50 -2.64 -23.13 -10.91
CA HIS A 50 -1.51 -24.00 -10.58
C HIS A 50 -1.95 -25.46 -10.41
N GLY A 51 -1.57 -26.30 -11.37
CA GLY A 51 -1.49 -27.76 -11.25
C GLY A 51 -2.81 -28.48 -11.00
N ARG A 52 -3.58 -28.74 -12.07
CA ARG A 52 -4.86 -29.48 -12.05
C ARG A 52 -4.81 -30.78 -11.26
N HIS A 53 -3.71 -31.54 -11.41
CA HIS A 53 -3.50 -32.77 -10.64
C HIS A 53 -3.43 -32.53 -9.13
N ARG A 54 -2.81 -31.43 -8.69
CA ARG A 54 -2.73 -31.07 -7.27
C ARG A 54 -4.09 -30.69 -6.72
N ALA A 55 -4.88 -29.93 -7.47
CA ALA A 55 -6.25 -29.58 -7.08
C ALA A 55 -7.15 -30.82 -6.94
N ALA A 56 -7.08 -31.74 -7.91
CA ALA A 56 -7.86 -32.97 -7.87
C ALA A 56 -7.47 -33.85 -6.67
N ILE A 57 -6.16 -34.02 -6.41
CA ILE A 57 -5.66 -34.78 -5.25
C ILE A 57 -6.14 -34.13 -3.95
N LEU A 58 -6.03 -32.80 -3.81
CA LEU A 58 -6.49 -32.09 -2.62
C LEU A 58 -8.00 -32.22 -2.41
N MET A 59 -8.80 -32.20 -3.49
CA MET A 59 -10.24 -32.41 -3.39
C MET A 59 -10.59 -33.84 -2.97
N GLY A 60 -9.90 -34.84 -3.51
CA GLY A 60 -10.07 -36.24 -3.13
C GLY A 60 -9.70 -36.48 -1.66
N VAL A 61 -8.53 -36.00 -1.23
CA VAL A 61 -8.07 -36.12 0.16
C VAL A 61 -9.00 -35.36 1.11
N GLY A 62 -9.40 -34.14 0.77
CA GLY A 62 -10.33 -33.33 1.58
C GLY A 62 -11.69 -34.02 1.75
N THR A 63 -12.24 -34.57 0.67
CA THR A 63 -13.53 -35.27 0.69
C THR A 63 -13.44 -36.58 1.48
N GLY A 64 -12.37 -37.35 1.32
CA GLY A 64 -12.14 -38.59 2.08
C GLY A 64 -11.99 -38.34 3.58
N LEU A 65 -11.23 -37.30 3.97
CA LEU A 65 -11.10 -36.91 5.38
C LEU A 65 -12.43 -36.44 5.98
N LEU A 66 -13.22 -35.68 5.22
CA LEU A 66 -14.54 -35.23 5.65
C LEU A 66 -15.49 -36.43 5.83
N ALA A 67 -15.52 -37.37 4.89
CA ALA A 67 -16.34 -38.57 4.99
C ALA A 67 -15.96 -39.44 6.20
N LEU A 68 -14.66 -39.63 6.44
CA LEU A 68 -14.14 -40.45 7.54
C LEU A 68 -14.45 -39.82 8.91
N MET A 69 -14.17 -38.53 9.06
CA MET A 69 -14.15 -37.88 10.38
C MET A 69 -15.46 -37.17 10.72
N ALA A 70 -16.18 -36.62 9.73
CA ALA A 70 -17.39 -35.84 9.98
C ALA A 70 -18.67 -36.66 9.83
N ALA A 71 -18.71 -37.58 8.87
CA ALA A 71 -19.88 -38.41 8.58
C ALA A 71 -19.82 -39.81 9.22
N GLN A 72 -18.73 -40.11 9.96
CA GLN A 72 -18.45 -41.42 10.57
C GLN A 72 -18.57 -42.60 9.58
N VAL A 73 -18.32 -42.34 8.30
CA VAL A 73 -18.36 -43.40 7.28
C VAL A 73 -17.21 -44.36 7.56
N PRO A 74 -17.42 -45.69 7.51
CA PRO A 74 -16.34 -46.66 7.69
C PRO A 74 -15.19 -46.36 6.72
N ALA A 75 -13.96 -46.64 7.15
CA ALA A 75 -12.73 -46.23 6.44
C ALA A 75 -12.74 -46.57 4.95
N LEU A 76 -13.29 -47.72 4.59
CA LEU A 76 -13.43 -48.15 3.19
C LEU A 76 -14.34 -47.21 2.38
N GLY A 77 -15.47 -46.78 2.95
CA GLY A 77 -16.39 -45.84 2.29
C GLY A 77 -15.77 -44.46 2.11
N ALA A 78 -15.01 -43.98 3.10
CA ALA A 78 -14.31 -42.70 3.01
C ALA A 78 -13.27 -42.67 1.86
N VAL A 79 -12.54 -43.77 1.67
CA VAL A 79 -11.60 -43.92 0.55
C VAL A 79 -12.34 -43.91 -0.78
N ILE A 80 -13.47 -44.61 -0.88
CA ILE A 80 -14.29 -44.63 -2.10
C ILE A 80 -14.80 -43.22 -2.43
N PHE A 81 -15.32 -42.47 -1.45
CA PHE A 81 -15.77 -41.09 -1.66
C PHE A 81 -14.63 -40.16 -2.07
N GLY A 82 -13.45 -40.30 -1.46
CA GLY A 82 -12.27 -39.53 -1.87
C GLY A 82 -11.84 -39.82 -3.30
N LEU A 83 -11.85 -41.10 -3.71
CA LEU A 83 -11.54 -41.50 -5.09
C LEU A 83 -12.59 -41.02 -6.09
N MET A 84 -13.88 -41.08 -5.75
CA MET A 84 -14.94 -40.54 -6.62
C MET A 84 -14.83 -39.03 -6.79
N ALA A 85 -14.52 -38.30 -5.72
CA ALA A 85 -14.33 -36.84 -5.78
C ALA A 85 -13.08 -36.48 -6.60
N TRP A 86 -11.98 -37.20 -6.40
CA TRP A 86 -10.77 -37.05 -7.21
C TRP A 86 -11.08 -37.28 -8.69
N PHE A 87 -11.67 -38.43 -9.02
CA PHE A 87 -11.99 -38.82 -10.40
C PHE A 87 -12.98 -37.87 -11.06
N GLY A 88 -14.01 -37.44 -10.32
CA GLY A 88 -14.98 -36.45 -10.79
C GLY A 88 -14.35 -35.09 -11.09
N THR A 89 -13.43 -34.62 -10.24
CA THR A 89 -12.68 -33.38 -10.52
C THR A 89 -11.72 -33.51 -11.69
N THR A 90 -11.09 -34.66 -11.90
CA THR A 90 -10.26 -34.86 -13.10
C THR A 90 -11.10 -34.82 -14.37
N LEU A 91 -12.24 -35.51 -14.42
CA LEU A 91 -13.11 -35.52 -15.61
C LEU A 91 -13.73 -34.14 -15.89
N LEU A 92 -14.18 -33.42 -14.85
CA LEU A 92 -14.80 -32.11 -15.00
C LEU A 92 -13.83 -31.02 -15.52
N TYR A 93 -12.54 -31.18 -15.24
CA TYR A 93 -11.50 -30.23 -15.65
C TYR A 93 -10.60 -30.76 -16.78
N GLU A 94 -10.94 -31.92 -17.34
CA GLU A 94 -10.30 -32.46 -18.53
C GLU A 94 -10.74 -31.62 -19.74
N GLY A 95 -9.78 -31.05 -20.47
CA GLY A 95 -10.04 -30.22 -21.65
C GLY A 95 -10.31 -28.73 -21.40
N VAL A 96 -10.42 -28.26 -20.14
CA VAL A 96 -10.51 -26.82 -19.84
C VAL A 96 -9.11 -26.19 -20.00
N PRO A 97 -8.89 -25.11 -20.77
CA PRO A 97 -7.59 -24.43 -20.86
C PRO A 97 -7.20 -23.81 -19.52
N ASP A 98 -5.90 -23.80 -19.17
CA ASP A 98 -5.46 -23.15 -17.93
C ASP A 98 -5.78 -21.65 -18.02
N ALA A 99 -6.50 -21.13 -17.02
CA ALA A 99 -6.79 -19.71 -16.96
C ALA A 99 -5.48 -18.95 -16.78
N GLU A 100 -5.14 -18.13 -17.77
CA GLU A 100 -3.96 -17.27 -17.74
C GLU A 100 -4.02 -16.39 -16.47
N PRO A 101 -2.93 -16.32 -15.66
CA PRO A 101 -2.95 -15.56 -14.42
C PRO A 101 -3.33 -14.11 -14.69
N ALA A 102 -4.38 -13.61 -14.03
CA ALA A 102 -4.77 -12.21 -14.15
C ALA A 102 -3.57 -11.32 -13.78
N PRO A 103 -3.26 -10.27 -14.58
CA PRO A 103 -2.12 -9.41 -14.31
C PRO A 103 -2.25 -8.79 -12.91
N PRO A 104 -1.14 -8.66 -12.15
CA PRO A 104 -1.18 -8.06 -10.83
C PRO A 104 -1.74 -6.63 -10.90
N PRO A 105 -2.53 -6.20 -9.90
CA PRO A 105 -3.03 -4.83 -9.86
C PRO A 105 -1.86 -3.84 -9.84
N PRO A 106 -1.97 -2.67 -10.50
CA PRO A 106 -0.91 -1.67 -10.52
C PRO A 106 -0.59 -1.20 -9.09
N PRO A 107 0.69 -0.91 -8.78
CA PRO A 107 1.06 -0.38 -7.47
C PRO A 107 0.36 0.95 -7.20
N PRO A 108 -0.01 1.24 -5.94
CA PRO A 108 -0.59 2.54 -5.58
C PRO A 108 0.39 3.68 -5.89
N PRO A 109 -0.12 4.88 -6.25
CA PRO A 109 0.73 6.04 -6.50
C PRO A 109 1.55 6.38 -5.25
N ALA A 110 2.82 6.74 -5.45
CA ALA A 110 3.70 7.13 -4.36
C ALA A 110 3.18 8.41 -3.67
N PRO A 111 3.25 8.50 -2.34
CA PRO A 111 2.81 9.69 -1.61
C PRO A 111 3.65 10.92 -1.97
N ASP A 112 2.99 12.06 -2.22
CA ASP A 112 3.64 13.35 -2.48
C ASP A 112 4.27 13.89 -1.18
N PRO A 113 5.61 13.99 -1.09
CA PRO A 113 6.29 14.43 0.13
C PRO A 113 6.01 15.90 0.50
N PHE A 114 5.49 16.70 -0.43
CA PHE A 114 5.24 18.13 -0.25
C PHE A 114 3.76 18.47 -0.02
N GLU A 115 2.87 17.49 -0.06
CA GLU A 115 1.43 17.69 0.14
C GLU A 115 1.11 18.35 1.49
N VAL A 116 1.73 17.87 2.56
CA VAL A 116 1.51 18.39 3.92
C VAL A 116 2.05 19.83 4.07
N PRO A 117 3.31 20.14 3.74
CA PRO A 117 3.82 21.52 3.74
C PRO A 117 2.98 22.48 2.90
N ARG A 118 2.56 22.05 1.69
CA ARG A 118 1.74 22.85 0.77
C ARG A 118 0.42 23.22 1.41
N THR A 119 -0.28 22.24 1.99
CA THR A 119 -1.55 22.45 2.68
C THR A 119 -1.43 23.41 3.86
N ARG A 120 -0.37 23.27 4.66
CA ARG A 120 -0.10 24.17 5.80
C ARG A 120 0.16 25.60 5.35
N LEU A 121 0.97 25.81 4.31
CA LEU A 121 1.24 27.15 3.79
C LEU A 121 -0.02 27.83 3.23
N ILE A 122 -0.92 27.09 2.60
CA ILE A 122 -2.22 27.61 2.16
C ILE A 122 -3.05 28.08 3.35
N ALA A 123 -3.11 27.29 4.42
CA ALA A 123 -3.82 27.66 5.64
C ALA A 123 -3.20 28.89 6.35
N LEU A 124 -1.87 28.97 6.38
CA LEU A 124 -1.14 30.11 6.95
C LEU A 124 -1.31 31.38 6.11
N ALA A 125 -1.42 31.28 4.79
CA ALA A 125 -1.65 32.41 3.90
C ALA A 125 -3.03 33.07 4.10
N ALA A 126 -4.02 32.30 4.57
CA ALA A 126 -5.32 32.80 5.01
C ALA A 126 -5.32 33.37 6.44
N GLY A 127 -4.15 33.37 7.11
CA GLY A 127 -3.97 33.87 8.47
C GLY A 127 -3.76 35.38 8.56
N PRO A 128 -3.14 35.85 9.67
CA PRO A 128 -2.88 37.27 9.90
C PRO A 128 -2.00 37.90 8.80
N GLU A 129 -2.40 39.06 8.28
CA GLU A 129 -1.71 39.72 7.16
C GLU A 129 -0.23 40.03 7.46
N ARG A 130 0.09 40.32 8.71
CA ARG A 130 1.45 40.61 9.17
C ARG A 130 2.44 39.47 8.90
N LEU A 131 1.97 38.22 8.82
CA LEU A 131 2.83 37.05 8.56
C LEU A 131 3.06 36.78 7.06
N ARG A 132 2.37 37.51 6.17
CA ARG A 132 2.43 37.28 4.73
C ARG A 132 3.85 37.26 4.14
N PRO A 133 4.78 38.16 4.52
CA PRO A 133 6.12 38.14 3.94
C PRO A 133 6.87 36.83 4.19
N ALA A 134 6.80 36.31 5.42
CA ALA A 134 7.41 35.03 5.78
C ALA A 134 6.73 33.86 5.05
N VAL A 135 5.38 33.84 4.99
CA VAL A 135 4.64 32.79 4.29
C VAL A 135 4.96 32.79 2.79
N ALA A 136 5.02 33.95 2.15
CA ALA A 136 5.40 34.08 0.74
C ALA A 136 6.83 33.56 0.50
N GLY A 137 7.78 33.94 1.35
CA GLY A 137 9.16 33.43 1.29
C GLY A 137 9.24 31.90 1.35
N LEU A 138 8.47 31.27 2.25
CA LEU A 138 8.41 29.81 2.39
C LEU A 138 7.70 29.13 1.22
N GLN A 139 6.66 29.75 0.65
CA GLN A 139 5.99 29.24 -0.57
C GLN A 139 6.95 29.24 -1.76
N GLU A 140 7.70 30.31 -1.95
CA GLU A 140 8.70 30.36 -3.01
C GLU A 140 9.83 29.35 -2.78
N LEU A 141 10.22 29.13 -1.52
CA LEU A 141 11.21 28.10 -1.17
C LEU A 141 10.66 26.71 -1.50
N LEU A 142 9.43 26.39 -1.09
CA LEU A 142 8.79 25.11 -1.40
C LEU A 142 8.70 24.87 -2.91
N ALA A 143 8.33 25.88 -3.69
CA ALA A 143 8.29 25.78 -5.15
C ALA A 143 9.67 25.49 -5.76
N GLU A 144 10.75 26.05 -5.19
CA GLU A 144 12.11 25.72 -5.61
C GLU A 144 12.47 24.27 -5.25
N MET A 145 12.08 23.83 -4.06
CA MET A 145 12.32 22.47 -3.57
C MET A 145 11.59 21.40 -4.40
N GLU A 146 10.38 21.71 -4.88
CA GLU A 146 9.61 20.83 -5.75
C GLU A 146 10.29 20.62 -7.12
N ARG A 147 11.04 21.62 -7.62
CA ARG A 147 11.82 21.48 -8.86
C ARG A 147 13.07 20.62 -8.67
N GLN A 148 13.66 20.59 -7.48
CA GLN A 148 14.94 19.92 -7.19
C GLN A 148 14.87 19.02 -5.95
N PRO A 149 14.15 17.90 -5.98
CA PRO A 149 13.90 17.06 -4.80
C PRO A 149 15.17 16.47 -4.15
N GLY A 150 16.32 16.47 -4.85
CA GLY A 150 17.57 15.82 -4.43
C GLY A 150 18.51 16.62 -3.51
N ALA A 151 18.42 17.96 -3.44
CA ALA A 151 19.45 18.80 -2.77
C ALA A 151 19.17 19.16 -1.29
N LEU A 152 18.22 18.50 -0.62
CA LEU A 152 17.32 19.20 0.31
C LEU A 152 17.20 18.78 1.79
N PRO A 153 18.12 18.05 2.45
CA PRO A 153 17.95 17.78 3.89
C PRO A 153 17.88 19.07 4.74
N GLU A 154 18.75 20.04 4.48
CA GLU A 154 18.81 21.31 5.20
C GLU A 154 17.57 22.17 4.94
N ALA A 155 17.16 22.28 3.68
CA ALA A 155 15.98 23.05 3.28
C ALA A 155 14.66 22.47 3.82
N ARG A 156 14.52 21.14 3.84
CA ARG A 156 13.36 20.48 4.47
C ARG A 156 13.32 20.76 5.97
N ARG A 157 14.47 20.66 6.64
CA ARG A 157 14.57 20.97 8.07
C ARG A 157 14.21 22.43 8.35
N PHE A 158 14.74 23.36 7.57
CA PHE A 158 14.42 24.79 7.67
C PHE A 158 12.92 25.03 7.48
N LEU A 159 12.34 24.53 6.39
CA LEU A 159 10.90 24.67 6.09
C LEU A 159 10.03 24.16 7.25
N ASN A 160 10.31 22.96 7.75
CA ASN A 160 9.53 22.37 8.84
C ASN A 160 9.62 23.20 10.13
N ILE A 161 10.81 23.67 10.50
CA ILE A 161 11.00 24.52 11.70
C ILE A 161 10.22 25.82 11.55
N GLN A 162 10.28 26.46 10.38
CA GLN A 162 9.59 27.74 10.16
C GLN A 162 8.06 27.57 10.13
N LEU A 163 7.56 26.49 9.54
CA LEU A 163 6.12 26.16 9.57
C LEU A 163 5.62 25.97 10.99
N ASP A 164 6.33 25.17 11.79
CA ASP A 164 5.95 24.94 13.19
C ASP A 164 6.01 26.24 14.01
N GLY A 165 6.98 27.12 13.71
CA GLY A 165 7.09 28.46 14.32
C GLY A 165 5.89 29.35 13.98
N LEU A 166 5.52 29.44 12.71
CA LEU A 166 4.37 30.22 12.24
C LEU A 166 3.05 29.66 12.78
N ASP A 167 2.86 28.35 12.79
CA ASP A 167 1.66 27.71 13.33
C ASP A 167 1.46 28.08 14.81
N ARG A 168 2.54 28.10 15.60
CA ARG A 168 2.49 28.53 17.02
C ARG A 168 2.14 30.01 17.16
N ILE A 169 2.73 30.87 16.33
CA ILE A 169 2.43 32.32 16.33
C ILE A 169 0.97 32.54 15.97
N VAL A 170 0.48 31.95 14.88
CA VAL A 170 -0.92 32.07 14.44
C VAL A 170 -1.87 31.58 15.53
N THR A 171 -1.57 30.45 16.17
CA THR A 171 -2.39 29.90 17.26
C THR A 171 -2.49 30.88 18.43
N ARG A 172 -1.37 31.49 18.84
CA ARG A 172 -1.36 32.49 19.91
C ARG A 172 -2.12 33.77 19.55
N LEU A 173 -1.92 34.29 18.34
CA LEU A 173 -2.63 35.48 17.87
C LEU A 173 -4.13 35.24 17.79
N ARG A 174 -4.57 34.05 17.34
CA ARG A 174 -5.99 33.65 17.34
C ARG A 174 -6.57 33.53 18.74
N ALA A 175 -5.76 33.18 19.73
CA ALA A 175 -6.16 33.18 21.14
C ALA A 175 -6.22 34.59 21.75
N GLY A 176 -5.99 35.65 20.98
CA GLY A 176 -6.02 37.03 21.44
C GLY A 176 -4.76 37.47 22.17
N ALA A 177 -3.66 36.72 22.07
CA ALA A 177 -2.38 37.15 22.62
C ALA A 177 -1.87 38.41 21.88
N GLU A 178 -1.32 39.35 22.62
CA GLU A 178 -0.69 40.53 22.05
C GLU A 178 0.57 40.12 21.26
N PRO A 179 0.75 40.60 20.02
CA PRO A 179 1.92 40.28 19.21
C PRO A 179 3.19 40.80 19.89
N PRO A 180 4.28 40.00 19.95
CA PRO A 180 5.56 40.48 20.47
C PRO A 180 6.07 41.67 19.65
N ALA A 181 6.70 42.65 20.30
CA ALA A 181 7.26 43.82 19.61
C ALA A 181 8.29 43.45 18.53
N ALA A 182 8.99 42.33 18.71
CA ALA A 182 9.97 41.81 17.75
C ALA A 182 9.37 40.97 16.61
N LEU A 183 8.04 40.81 16.54
CA LEU A 183 7.39 39.94 15.55
C LEU A 183 7.66 40.39 14.12
N ASP A 184 7.62 41.69 13.85
CA ASP A 184 7.82 42.21 12.50
C ASP A 184 9.26 41.96 12.01
N ALA A 185 10.25 42.13 12.90
CA ALA A 185 11.65 41.79 12.62
C ALA A 185 11.83 40.30 12.36
N LEU A 186 11.23 39.44 13.19
CA LEU A 186 11.27 37.99 12.99
C LEU A 186 10.67 37.57 11.64
N VAL A 187 9.53 38.15 11.24
CA VAL A 187 8.91 37.87 9.94
C VAL A 187 9.82 38.29 8.78
N ALA A 188 10.49 39.42 8.90
CA ALA A 188 11.48 39.87 7.91
C ALA A 188 12.66 38.89 7.82
N ASP A 189 13.23 38.50 8.96
CA ASP A 189 14.35 37.54 9.02
C ASP A 189 13.97 36.18 8.41
N MET A 190 12.74 35.72 8.63
CA MET A 190 12.22 34.48 8.03
C MET A 190 12.10 34.58 6.51
N ALA A 191 11.64 35.72 6.00
CA ALA A 191 11.55 35.97 4.57
C ALA A 191 12.94 36.02 3.92
N GLU A 192 13.88 36.74 4.55
CA GLU A 192 15.27 36.84 4.10
C GLU A 192 15.99 35.47 4.14
N GLY A 193 15.81 34.71 5.22
CA GLY A 193 16.36 33.35 5.34
C GLY A 193 15.85 32.42 4.25
N SER A 194 14.56 32.52 3.90
CA SER A 194 13.95 31.74 2.81
C SER A 194 14.53 32.12 1.44
N ALA A 195 14.74 33.42 1.19
CA ALA A 195 15.35 33.93 -0.04
C ALA A 195 16.83 33.51 -0.16
N THR A 196 17.59 33.61 0.93
CA THR A 196 18.99 33.18 0.98
C THR A 196 19.13 31.69 0.69
N LEU A 197 18.28 30.86 1.30
CA LEU A 197 18.32 29.42 1.08
C LEU A 197 17.96 29.05 -0.36
N ARG A 198 16.97 29.71 -0.96
CA ARG A 198 16.70 29.57 -2.40
C ARG A 198 17.89 29.95 -3.28
N GLY A 199 18.57 31.05 -2.96
CA GLY A 199 19.78 31.45 -3.67
C GLY A 199 20.84 30.35 -3.63
N ARG A 200 21.06 29.75 -2.46
CA ARG A 200 21.98 28.62 -2.28
C ARG A 200 21.56 27.38 -3.08
N LEU A 201 20.27 27.05 -3.13
CA LEU A 201 19.77 25.91 -3.90
C LEU A 201 20.02 26.09 -5.41
N ARG A 202 19.72 27.26 -5.94
CA ARG A 202 19.97 27.58 -7.36
C ARG A 202 21.47 27.59 -7.70
N ALA A 203 22.31 28.10 -6.80
CA ALA A 203 23.76 28.08 -6.98
C ALA A 203 24.30 26.64 -7.00
N ALA A 204 23.83 25.79 -6.08
CA ALA A 204 24.23 24.39 -6.03
C ALA A 204 23.81 23.60 -7.29
N GLU A 205 22.64 23.89 -7.87
CA GLU A 205 22.23 23.32 -9.15
C GLU A 205 23.15 23.77 -10.29
N SER A 206 23.44 25.07 -10.37
CA SER A 206 24.30 25.63 -11.42
C SER A 206 25.70 25.00 -11.38
N GLU A 207 26.27 24.85 -10.18
CA GLU A 207 27.55 24.17 -9.98
C GLU A 207 27.51 22.70 -10.41
N ALA A 208 26.43 21.98 -10.05
CA ALA A 208 26.26 20.59 -10.46
C ALA A 208 26.15 20.44 -11.98
N LEU A 209 25.44 21.35 -12.66
CA LEU A 209 25.34 21.37 -14.12
C LEU A 209 26.69 21.69 -14.78
N ASP A 210 27.43 22.68 -14.27
CA ASP A 210 28.76 23.03 -14.78
C ASP A 210 29.74 21.85 -14.68
N ILE A 211 29.69 21.10 -13.58
CA ILE A 211 30.48 19.87 -13.42
C ILE A 211 30.07 18.82 -14.47
N GLN A 212 28.77 18.60 -14.67
CA GLN A 212 28.28 17.63 -15.67
C GLN A 212 28.72 18.02 -17.09
N ILE A 213 28.62 19.30 -17.45
CA ILE A 213 29.05 19.81 -18.76
C ILE A 213 30.56 19.63 -18.94
N LYS A 214 31.37 19.93 -17.92
CA LYS A 214 32.82 19.69 -17.95
C LYS A 214 33.16 18.22 -18.15
N VAL A 215 32.53 17.32 -17.37
CA VAL A 215 32.75 15.87 -17.49
C VAL A 215 32.34 15.36 -18.88
N LEU A 216 31.21 15.83 -19.42
CA LEU A 216 30.76 15.44 -20.75
C LEU A 216 31.70 15.95 -21.84
N SER A 217 32.15 17.20 -21.74
CA SER A 217 33.10 17.80 -22.71
C SER A 217 34.44 17.08 -22.70
N GLU A 218 34.95 16.75 -21.52
CA GLU A 218 36.18 15.98 -21.34
C GLU A 218 36.06 14.58 -21.94
N ARG A 219 34.91 13.92 -21.73
CA ARG A 219 34.62 12.60 -22.32
C ARG A 219 34.53 12.65 -23.84
N LEU A 220 33.83 13.63 -24.41
CA LEU A 220 33.73 13.83 -25.86
C LEU A 220 35.10 14.07 -26.50
N ARG A 221 35.98 14.82 -25.81
CA ARG A 221 37.36 15.06 -26.23
C ARG A 221 38.21 13.78 -26.18
N GLN A 222 38.05 12.97 -25.14
CA GLN A 222 38.75 11.68 -25.01
C GLN A 222 38.28 10.65 -26.05
N GLU A 223 37.01 10.69 -26.43
CA GLU A 223 36.43 9.83 -27.46
C GLU A 223 36.70 10.35 -28.90
N GLY A 224 37.38 11.49 -29.06
CA GLY A 224 37.84 12.02 -30.35
C GLY A 224 36.75 12.71 -31.18
N PHE A 225 35.63 13.09 -30.56
CA PHE A 225 34.51 13.77 -31.21
C PHE A 225 34.61 15.30 -31.20
N ALA A 226 35.69 15.88 -30.65
CA ALA A 226 35.90 17.32 -30.48
C ALA A 226 37.30 17.76 -30.95
#